data_AF-A0A4Y9ZTR8-F1
#
_entry.id   AF-A0A4Y9ZTR8-F1
#
_cell.length_a   1.000
_cell.length_b   1.000
_cell.length_c   1.000
_cell.angle_alpha   90.00
_cell.angle_beta   90.00
_cell.angle_gamma   90.00
#
_symmetry.space_group_name_H-M   'P 1'
#
loop_
_entity.id
_entity.type
_entity.pdbx_description
1 polymer ?
#
loop_
_entity_poly.entity_id
_entity_poly.type
_entity_poly.pdbx_seq_one_letter_code
_entity_poly.pdbx_strand_id
1 'polypeptide(L)'
;MWLQKCHDDSETANWIKSNTKECSKCQSTIEKNGGCNHMTCKKCKYEFCWVCMGPWAEHGTAWYSCNRYDEKAGVDARDAQSRSRASLERYLHYYNRWANHEQSAKLSVELYSKTEKKMEEMQVTTDLTWIEVQFMKKAVDVVEKCRTTLKWTYAMAYYLDRGNEKELFEDNQRDLEKAVEDLSELLESPIESETIPTLRQKVTDKTVYVQKRNEIMLEDTAAGYLEGRWKWNTPVEGFD
;
A
#
# COMPACT_ATOMS: atom_id res chain seq x y z
N MET A 1 -11.67 -16.87 5.64
CA MET A 1 -12.46 -15.77 6.25
C MET A 1 -12.53 -14.50 5.37
N TRP A 2 -11.45 -13.73 5.17
CA TRP A 2 -11.49 -12.46 4.41
C TRP A 2 -12.03 -12.58 2.98
N LEU A 3 -11.54 -13.55 2.20
CA LEU A 3 -11.98 -13.73 0.81
C LEU A 3 -13.48 -14.08 0.71
N GLN A 4 -13.98 -14.87 1.66
CA GLN A 4 -15.41 -15.18 1.74
C GLN A 4 -16.21 -13.91 2.00
N LYS A 5 -15.76 -13.08 2.95
CA LYS A 5 -16.37 -11.77 3.20
C LYS A 5 -16.35 -10.87 1.95
N CYS A 6 -15.24 -10.84 1.21
CA CYS A 6 -15.16 -10.09 -0.04
C CYS A 6 -16.15 -10.58 -1.11
N HIS A 7 -16.40 -11.90 -1.15
CA HIS A 7 -17.39 -12.49 -2.04
C HIS A 7 -18.82 -12.11 -1.61
N ASP A 8 -19.12 -12.22 -0.32
CA ASP A 8 -20.46 -11.98 0.22
C ASP A 8 -20.85 -10.50 0.17
N ASP A 9 -19.89 -9.59 0.41
CA ASP A 9 -20.08 -8.15 0.33
C ASP A 9 -19.71 -7.58 -1.07
N SER A 10 -19.60 -8.45 -2.09
CA SER A 10 -19.06 -8.09 -3.42
C SER A 10 -19.89 -7.03 -4.15
N GLU A 11 -21.22 -7.01 -3.99
CA GLU A 11 -22.09 -5.99 -4.59
C GLU A 11 -21.77 -4.58 -4.05
N THR A 12 -21.51 -4.47 -2.75
CA THR A 12 -21.15 -3.19 -2.12
C THR A 12 -19.70 -2.79 -2.44
N ALA A 13 -18.81 -3.78 -2.56
CA ALA A 13 -17.42 -3.57 -2.92
C ALA A 13 -17.20 -3.20 -4.40
N ASN A 14 -18.05 -3.70 -5.32
CA ASN A 14 -17.95 -3.44 -6.75
C ASN A 14 -18.30 -1.99 -7.11
N TRP A 15 -19.15 -1.31 -6.34
CA TRP A 15 -19.50 0.10 -6.55
C TRP A 15 -18.28 1.05 -6.44
N ILE A 16 -17.25 0.69 -5.68
CA ILE A 16 -16.06 1.54 -5.43
C ILE A 16 -14.91 1.26 -6.40
N LYS A 17 -15.03 0.21 -7.24
CA LYS A 17 -13.95 -0.27 -8.11
C LYS A 17 -13.83 0.58 -9.39
N SER A 18 -13.74 1.89 -9.22
CA SER A 18 -13.45 2.80 -10.31
C SER A 18 -11.94 2.95 -10.48
N ASN A 19 -11.44 2.59 -11.66
CA ASN A 19 -10.06 2.91 -12.09
C ASN A 19 -9.87 4.41 -12.30
N THR A 20 -10.95 5.17 -12.24
CA THR A 20 -10.99 6.62 -12.37
C THR A 20 -11.51 7.27 -11.09
N LYS A 21 -10.85 8.33 -10.65
CA LYS A 21 -11.27 9.18 -9.53
C LYS A 21 -11.20 10.64 -9.94
N GLU A 22 -11.81 11.53 -9.16
CA GLU A 22 -11.71 12.96 -9.39
C GLU A 22 -10.64 13.60 -8.50
N CYS A 23 -9.90 14.55 -9.05
CA CYS A 23 -8.98 15.37 -8.25
C CYS A 23 -9.76 16.17 -7.21
N SER A 24 -9.45 16.01 -5.93
CA SER A 24 -10.10 16.75 -4.83
C SER A 24 -9.91 18.28 -4.91
N LYS A 25 -8.93 18.76 -5.69
CA LYS A 25 -8.60 20.18 -5.86
C LYS A 25 -9.25 20.85 -7.07
N CYS A 26 -9.41 20.13 -8.19
CA CYS A 26 -9.89 20.71 -9.45
C CYS A 26 -10.89 19.85 -10.24
N GLN A 27 -11.35 18.74 -9.64
CA GLN A 27 -12.38 17.84 -10.14
C GLN A 27 -12.11 17.24 -11.52
N SER A 28 -10.87 17.32 -12.02
CA SER A 28 -10.50 16.61 -13.24
C SER A 28 -10.48 15.12 -12.98
N THR A 29 -11.02 14.33 -13.91
CA THR A 29 -10.93 12.88 -13.89
C THR A 29 -9.46 12.43 -14.02
N ILE A 30 -9.05 11.49 -13.17
CA ILE A 30 -7.72 10.90 -13.09
C ILE A 30 -7.89 9.39 -13.18
N GLU A 31 -7.15 8.77 -14.09
CA GLU A 31 -7.06 7.32 -14.21
C GLU A 31 -5.77 6.82 -13.52
N LYS A 32 -5.86 5.70 -12.80
CA LYS A 32 -4.68 5.06 -12.21
C LYS A 32 -3.81 4.44 -13.30
N ASN A 33 -2.58 4.93 -13.47
CA ASN A 33 -1.67 4.55 -14.56
C ASN A 33 -0.34 3.92 -14.06
N GLY A 34 -0.35 3.36 -12.86
CA GLY A 34 0.82 2.80 -12.19
C GLY A 34 0.43 2.11 -10.87
N GLY A 35 1.42 1.46 -10.24
CA GLY A 35 1.22 0.81 -8.94
C GLY A 35 1.35 1.78 -7.78
N CYS A 36 2.10 2.88 -7.96
CA CYS A 36 2.33 3.89 -6.94
C CYS A 36 1.02 4.60 -6.53
N ASN A 37 0.83 4.80 -5.22
CA ASN A 37 -0.30 5.52 -4.67
C ASN A 37 -0.04 7.03 -4.53
N HIS A 38 1.22 7.47 -4.68
CA HIS A 38 1.54 8.89 -4.83
C HIS A 38 1.14 9.35 -6.24
N MET A 39 0.13 10.23 -6.32
CA MET A 39 -0.35 10.74 -7.60
C MET A 39 -0.25 12.25 -7.68
N THR A 40 0.20 12.75 -8.83
CA THR A 40 0.23 14.18 -9.16
C THR A 40 -0.83 14.50 -10.22
N CYS A 41 -1.76 15.40 -9.91
CA CYS A 41 -2.78 15.82 -10.86
C CYS A 41 -2.16 16.52 -12.07
N LYS A 42 -2.44 16.03 -13.28
CA LYS A 42 -1.87 16.61 -14.52
C LYS A 42 -2.32 18.06 -14.76
N LYS A 43 -3.54 18.42 -14.35
CA LYS A 43 -4.16 19.74 -14.54
C LYS A 43 -3.68 20.78 -13.53
N CYS A 44 -3.74 20.49 -12.23
CA CYS A 44 -3.46 21.46 -11.17
C CYS A 44 -2.18 21.19 -10.37
N LYS A 45 -1.44 20.12 -10.68
CA LYS A 45 -0.19 19.69 -10.03
C LYS A 45 -0.32 19.35 -8.53
N TYR A 46 -1.55 19.23 -8.02
CA TYR A 46 -1.79 18.78 -6.65
C TYR A 46 -1.35 17.32 -6.47
N GLU A 47 -0.58 17.06 -5.43
CA GLU A 47 -0.08 15.75 -5.04
C GLU A 47 -0.95 15.15 -3.93
N PHE A 48 -1.42 13.93 -4.14
CA PHE A 48 -2.37 13.27 -3.25
C PHE A 48 -2.16 11.76 -3.23
N CYS A 49 -2.70 11.12 -2.20
CA CYS A 49 -2.74 9.67 -2.10
C CYS A 49 -3.96 9.11 -2.83
N TRP A 50 -3.76 8.16 -3.75
CA TRP A 50 -4.85 7.51 -4.48
C TRP A 50 -5.86 6.80 -3.56
N VAL A 51 -5.42 6.31 -2.40
CA VAL A 51 -6.26 5.53 -1.48
C VAL A 51 -7.23 6.44 -0.74
N CYS A 52 -6.73 7.43 0.02
CA CYS A 52 -7.56 8.30 0.85
C CYS A 52 -7.98 9.62 0.19
N MET A 53 -7.42 9.96 -0.98
CA MET A 53 -7.61 11.24 -1.67
C MET A 53 -7.13 12.48 -0.87
N GLY A 54 -6.40 12.25 0.22
CA GLY A 54 -5.77 13.29 1.04
C GLY A 54 -4.42 13.77 0.49
N PRO A 55 -3.91 14.91 1.00
CA PRO A 55 -2.64 15.48 0.58
C PRO A 55 -1.47 14.53 0.81
N TRP A 56 -0.59 14.39 -0.18
CA TRP A 56 0.58 13.52 -0.04
C TRP A 56 1.57 14.04 1.01
N ALA A 57 1.70 15.36 1.14
CA ALA A 57 2.61 16.01 2.07
C ALA A 57 2.38 15.65 3.56
N GLU A 58 1.18 15.19 3.93
CA GLU A 58 0.88 14.75 5.30
C GLU A 58 1.30 13.30 5.55
N HIS A 59 1.49 12.49 4.50
CA HIS A 59 1.86 11.08 4.63
C HIS A 59 3.30 10.93 5.13
N GLY A 60 3.47 10.14 6.18
CA GLY A 60 4.76 9.94 6.86
C GLY A 60 5.00 10.88 8.05
N THR A 61 4.07 11.79 8.33
CA THR A 61 4.07 12.54 9.59
C THR A 61 3.52 11.69 10.75
N ALA A 62 3.95 11.97 11.98
CA ALA A 62 3.51 11.20 13.15
C ALA A 62 2.01 11.35 13.48
N TRP A 63 1.36 12.42 13.02
CA TRP A 63 -0.02 12.75 13.35
C TRP A 63 -1.03 12.32 12.28
N TYR A 64 -0.57 11.99 11.08
CA TYR A 64 -1.43 11.56 9.97
C TYR A 64 -1.27 10.07 9.69
N SER A 65 -2.35 9.31 9.79
CA SER A 65 -2.36 7.86 9.51
C SER A 65 -3.47 7.51 8.53
N CYS A 66 -3.09 7.35 7.27
CA CYS A 66 -4.01 6.94 6.20
C CYS A 66 -4.45 5.47 6.36
N ASN A 67 -3.61 4.61 6.94
CA ASN A 67 -3.89 3.16 7.03
C ASN A 67 -4.93 2.80 8.11
N ARG A 68 -5.00 3.58 9.19
CA ARG A 68 -5.91 3.34 10.33
C ARG A 68 -7.33 3.80 10.03
N TYR A 69 -8.31 3.03 10.49
CA TYR A 69 -9.71 3.45 10.46
C TYR A 69 -10.06 4.14 11.79
N ASP A 70 -10.60 5.37 11.75
CA ASP A 70 -11.04 6.06 12.96
C ASP A 70 -12.34 5.46 13.47
N GLU A 71 -12.20 4.49 14.36
CA GLU A 71 -13.33 3.80 14.93
C GLU A 71 -14.12 4.63 15.97
N LYS A 72 -13.71 5.88 16.30
CA LYS A 72 -14.51 6.76 17.19
C LYS A 72 -15.81 7.21 16.54
N ALA A 73 -15.80 7.41 15.22
CA ALA A 73 -17.01 7.77 14.47
C ALA A 73 -18.12 6.71 14.56
N GLY A 74 -17.77 5.44 14.81
CA GLY A 74 -18.73 4.35 14.96
C GLY A 74 -19.22 4.09 16.39
N VAL A 75 -18.47 4.52 17.42
CA VAL A 75 -18.85 4.29 18.84
C VAL A 75 -20.01 5.18 19.26
N ASP A 76 -20.14 6.36 18.66
CA ASP A 76 -21.24 7.29 18.93
C ASP A 76 -22.56 6.91 18.21
N ALA A 77 -22.59 5.79 17.48
CA ALA A 77 -23.75 5.29 16.76
C ALA A 77 -24.83 4.72 17.71
N ARG A 78 -25.84 5.53 18.02
CA ARG A 78 -26.88 5.21 19.02
C ARG A 78 -27.94 4.21 18.53
N ASP A 79 -28.20 4.15 17.23
CA ASP A 79 -29.24 3.32 16.64
C ASP A 79 -28.68 2.16 15.76
N ALA A 80 -29.55 1.22 15.38
CA ALA A 80 -29.13 0.04 14.61
C ALA A 80 -28.67 0.39 13.18
N GLN A 81 -29.22 1.44 12.58
CA GLN A 81 -28.86 1.88 11.23
C GLN A 81 -27.47 2.53 11.22
N SER A 82 -27.16 3.37 12.21
CA SER A 82 -25.83 3.97 12.36
C SER A 82 -24.75 2.93 12.64
N ARG A 83 -25.03 1.88 13.42
CA ARG A 83 -24.10 0.75 13.61
C ARG A 83 -23.83 -0.05 12.33
N SER A 84 -24.87 -0.32 11.55
CA SER A 84 -24.74 -1.00 10.25
C SER A 84 -23.88 -0.18 9.28
N ARG A 85 -24.14 1.14 9.20
CA ARG A 85 -23.35 2.06 8.40
C ARG A 85 -21.88 2.12 8.81
N ALA A 86 -21.60 2.25 10.11
CA ALA A 86 -20.23 2.26 10.62
C ALA A 86 -19.49 0.95 10.31
N SER A 87 -20.17 -0.19 10.45
CA SER A 87 -19.61 -1.51 10.10
C SER A 87 -19.27 -1.60 8.61
N LEU A 88 -20.13 -1.05 7.75
CA LEU A 88 -19.89 -0.99 6.32
C LEU A 88 -18.73 -0.05 5.96
N GLU A 89 -18.70 1.16 6.52
CA GLU A 89 -17.60 2.12 6.29
C GLU A 89 -16.25 1.53 6.72
N ARG A 90 -16.23 0.83 7.86
CA ARG A 90 -15.06 0.08 8.32
C ARG A 90 -14.65 -1.00 7.32
N TYR A 91 -15.59 -1.83 6.85
CA TYR A 91 -15.29 -2.84 5.85
C TYR A 91 -14.71 -2.22 4.58
N LEU A 92 -15.35 -1.17 4.04
CA LEU A 92 -14.91 -0.48 2.85
C LEU A 92 -13.51 0.14 3.02
N HIS A 93 -13.18 0.66 4.20
CA HIS A 93 -11.84 1.18 4.49
C HIS A 93 -10.75 0.12 4.27
N TYR A 94 -10.90 -1.06 4.90
CA TYR A 94 -9.93 -2.14 4.79
C TYR A 94 -9.98 -2.83 3.42
N TYR A 95 -11.18 -3.01 2.85
CA TYR A 95 -11.37 -3.58 1.52
C TYR A 95 -10.71 -2.74 0.43
N ASN A 96 -10.90 -1.41 0.44
CA ASN A 96 -10.32 -0.54 -0.57
C ASN A 96 -8.79 -0.62 -0.59
N ARG A 97 -8.16 -0.72 0.60
CA ARG A 97 -6.70 -0.85 0.73
C ARG A 97 -6.20 -2.22 0.29
N TRP A 98 -6.87 -3.29 0.73
CA TRP A 98 -6.61 -4.65 0.25
C TRP A 98 -6.73 -4.75 -1.28
N ALA A 99 -7.83 -4.25 -1.85
CA ALA A 99 -8.11 -4.28 -3.27
C ALA A 99 -7.14 -3.42 -4.08
N ASN A 100 -6.67 -2.30 -3.52
CA ASN A 100 -5.68 -1.44 -4.14
C ASN A 100 -4.32 -2.15 -4.28
N HIS A 101 -3.87 -2.88 -3.25
CA HIS A 101 -2.65 -3.69 -3.34
C HIS A 101 -2.84 -4.90 -4.28
N GLU A 102 -4.01 -5.55 -4.26
CA GLU A 102 -4.37 -6.62 -5.21
C GLU A 102 -4.35 -6.13 -6.66
N GLN A 103 -4.86 -4.92 -6.92
CA GLN A 103 -4.83 -4.32 -8.24
C GLN A 103 -3.41 -3.93 -8.66
N SER A 104 -2.59 -3.44 -7.73
CA SER A 104 -1.19 -3.10 -8.02
C SER A 104 -0.40 -4.34 -8.47
N ALA A 105 -0.70 -5.51 -7.92
CA ALA A 105 -0.15 -6.78 -8.40
C ALA A 105 -0.52 -7.11 -9.85
N LYS A 106 -1.68 -6.66 -10.36
CA LYS A 106 -2.06 -6.81 -11.77
C LYS A 106 -1.31 -5.86 -12.70
N LEU A 107 -0.92 -4.68 -12.19
CA LEU A 107 -0.11 -3.70 -12.90
C LEU A 107 1.40 -4.04 -12.87
N SER A 108 1.80 -5.03 -12.06
CA SER A 108 3.19 -5.48 -11.95
C SER A 108 3.80 -5.86 -13.30
N VAL A 109 3.04 -6.50 -14.19
CA VAL A 109 3.51 -6.91 -15.53
C VAL A 109 4.02 -5.70 -16.33
N GLU A 110 3.30 -4.58 -16.28
CA GLU A 110 3.70 -3.35 -16.94
C GLU A 110 4.93 -2.72 -16.26
N LEU A 111 5.01 -2.78 -14.93
CA LEU A 111 6.16 -2.29 -14.17
C LEU A 111 7.44 -3.08 -14.48
N TYR A 112 7.37 -4.41 -14.57
CA TYR A 112 8.48 -5.26 -15.00
C TYR A 112 8.91 -4.91 -16.41
N SER A 113 7.97 -4.79 -17.35
CA SER A 113 8.29 -4.45 -18.75
C SER A 113 8.96 -3.08 -18.87
N LYS A 114 8.46 -2.07 -18.16
CA LYS A 114 9.08 -0.73 -18.13
C LYS A 114 10.47 -0.77 -17.49
N THR A 115 10.65 -1.57 -16.44
CA THR A 115 11.93 -1.69 -15.75
C THR A 115 13.00 -2.35 -16.61
N GLU A 116 12.67 -3.40 -17.35
CA GLU A 116 13.62 -4.06 -18.26
C GLU A 116 14.08 -3.09 -19.36
N LYS A 117 13.15 -2.33 -19.97
CA LYS A 117 13.52 -1.28 -20.95
C LYS A 117 14.45 -0.22 -20.35
N LYS A 118 14.15 0.23 -19.12
CA LYS A 118 14.99 1.16 -18.36
C LYS A 118 16.39 0.59 -18.13
N MET A 119 16.52 -0.71 -17.84
CA MET A 119 17.80 -1.38 -17.66
C MET A 119 18.58 -1.50 -18.98
N GLU A 120 17.92 -1.72 -20.11
CA GLU A 120 18.55 -1.70 -21.44
C GLU A 120 19.04 -0.28 -21.79
N GLU A 121 18.22 0.75 -21.55
CA GLU A 121 18.58 2.15 -21.77
C GLU A 121 19.81 2.56 -20.94
N MET A 122 19.88 2.14 -19.66
CA MET A 122 21.07 2.37 -18.83
C MET A 122 22.33 1.75 -19.44
N GLN A 123 22.27 0.52 -19.96
CA GLN A 123 23.43 -0.17 -20.56
C GLN A 123 23.88 0.45 -21.88
N VAL A 124 22.95 1.04 -22.65
CA VAL A 124 23.27 1.67 -23.95
C VAL A 124 23.79 3.09 -23.77
N THR A 125 23.28 3.82 -22.78
CA THR A 125 23.62 5.25 -22.56
C THR A 125 24.75 5.49 -21.58
N THR A 126 25.21 4.44 -20.90
CA THR A 126 26.33 4.48 -19.93
C THR A 126 27.21 3.24 -20.06
N ASP A 127 28.36 3.21 -19.39
CA ASP A 127 29.26 2.06 -19.38
C ASP A 127 28.86 0.96 -18.38
N LEU A 128 27.61 0.96 -17.90
CA LEU A 128 27.13 -0.04 -16.93
C LEU A 128 26.92 -1.41 -17.58
N THR A 129 27.39 -2.45 -16.91
CA THR A 129 27.20 -3.84 -17.34
C THR A 129 25.81 -4.38 -16.98
N TRP A 130 25.44 -5.51 -17.59
CA TRP A 130 24.21 -6.24 -17.25
C TRP A 130 24.05 -6.54 -15.75
N ILE A 131 25.14 -6.85 -15.05
CA ILE A 131 25.14 -7.12 -13.60
C ILE A 131 24.82 -5.83 -12.82
N GLU A 132 25.36 -4.71 -13.26
CA GLU A 132 25.25 -3.44 -12.54
C GLU A 132 23.87 -2.80 -12.62
N VAL A 133 23.04 -3.19 -13.60
CA VAL A 133 21.65 -2.72 -13.71
C VAL A 133 20.64 -3.64 -13.00
N GLN A 134 21.05 -4.81 -12.50
CA GLN A 134 20.15 -5.76 -11.81
C GLN A 134 19.50 -5.21 -10.54
N PHE A 135 20.03 -4.12 -9.96
CA PHE A 135 19.43 -3.47 -8.80
C PHE A 135 18.00 -3.00 -9.06
N MET A 136 17.68 -2.61 -10.31
CA MET A 136 16.33 -2.18 -10.69
C MET A 136 15.33 -3.34 -10.61
N LYS A 137 15.69 -4.49 -11.19
CA LYS A 137 14.87 -5.70 -11.12
C LYS A 137 14.66 -6.18 -9.69
N LYS A 138 15.74 -6.22 -8.89
CA LYS A 138 15.67 -6.57 -7.46
C LYS A 138 14.72 -5.65 -6.69
N ALA A 139 14.74 -4.35 -6.99
CA ALA A 139 13.85 -3.39 -6.37
C ALA A 139 12.37 -3.65 -6.73
N VAL A 140 12.06 -3.96 -7.99
CA VAL A 140 10.69 -4.35 -8.41
C VAL A 140 10.22 -5.61 -7.68
N ASP A 141 11.05 -6.66 -7.62
CA ASP A 141 10.72 -7.90 -6.92
C ASP A 141 10.40 -7.65 -5.44
N VAL A 142 11.16 -6.77 -4.79
CA VAL A 142 10.94 -6.37 -3.40
C VAL A 142 9.63 -5.61 -3.24
N VAL A 143 9.32 -4.65 -4.12
CA VAL A 143 8.05 -3.91 -4.09
C VAL A 143 6.86 -4.86 -4.21
N GLU A 144 6.88 -5.77 -5.18
CA GLU A 144 5.77 -6.71 -5.41
C GLU A 144 5.57 -7.69 -4.25
N LYS A 145 6.67 -8.19 -3.68
CA LYS A 145 6.62 -9.01 -2.46
C LYS A 145 5.97 -8.25 -1.30
N CYS A 146 6.41 -7.01 -1.06
CA CYS A 146 5.92 -6.21 0.06
C CYS A 146 4.47 -5.73 -0.14
N ARG A 147 4.03 -5.47 -1.38
CA ARG A 147 2.62 -5.23 -1.71
C ARG A 147 1.74 -6.44 -1.37
N THR A 148 2.25 -7.65 -1.61
CA THR A 148 1.55 -8.88 -1.22
C THR A 148 1.43 -8.99 0.30
N THR A 149 2.50 -8.68 1.05
CA THR A 149 2.43 -8.58 2.52
C THR A 149 1.40 -7.56 2.96
N LEU A 150 1.49 -6.31 2.46
CA LEU A 150 0.59 -5.21 2.81
C LEU A 150 -0.88 -5.52 2.53
N LYS A 151 -1.17 -6.17 1.40
CA LYS A 151 -2.51 -6.68 1.11
C LYS A 151 -3.06 -7.50 2.28
N TRP A 152 -2.27 -8.47 2.77
CA TRP A 152 -2.72 -9.36 3.84
C TRP A 152 -2.68 -8.72 5.22
N THR A 153 -1.83 -7.72 5.46
CA THR A 153 -1.88 -6.95 6.73
C THR A 153 -3.20 -6.20 6.86
N TYR A 154 -3.78 -5.69 5.77
CA TYR A 154 -5.13 -5.07 5.81
C TYR A 154 -6.25 -6.05 6.10
N ALA A 155 -6.17 -7.27 5.55
CA ALA A 155 -7.12 -8.31 5.89
C ALA A 155 -7.03 -8.69 7.38
N MET A 156 -5.82 -8.82 7.92
CA MET A 156 -5.59 -9.09 9.34
C MET A 156 -6.08 -7.95 10.24
N ALA A 157 -5.71 -6.70 9.93
CA ALA A 157 -6.10 -5.53 10.72
C ALA A 157 -7.62 -5.32 10.81
N TYR A 158 -8.37 -5.74 9.78
CA TYR A 158 -9.83 -5.75 9.84
C TYR A 158 -10.36 -6.67 10.95
N TYR A 159 -9.73 -7.82 11.19
CA TYR A 159 -10.17 -8.79 12.20
C TYR A 159 -9.51 -8.60 13.57
N LEU A 160 -8.39 -7.87 13.66
CA LEU A 160 -7.81 -7.52 14.95
C LEU A 160 -8.78 -6.66 15.78
N ASP A 161 -8.95 -7.07 17.03
CA ASP A 161 -9.65 -6.30 18.05
C ASP A 161 -8.85 -5.06 18.46
N ARG A 162 -9.54 -4.07 19.00
CA ARG A 162 -8.93 -2.79 19.39
C ARG A 162 -8.06 -2.99 20.63
N GLY A 163 -6.88 -2.38 20.60
CA GLY A 163 -5.95 -2.42 21.72
C GLY A 163 -4.55 -2.03 21.28
N ASN A 164 -3.64 -1.94 22.26
CA ASN A 164 -2.27 -1.49 22.04
C ASN A 164 -1.54 -2.32 20.97
N GLU A 165 -1.78 -3.63 20.94
CA GLU A 165 -1.15 -4.53 19.97
C GLU A 165 -1.56 -4.23 18.53
N LYS A 166 -2.84 -3.92 18.32
CA LYS A 166 -3.32 -3.48 17.00
C LYS A 166 -2.72 -2.14 16.60
N GLU A 167 -2.57 -1.20 17.55
CA GLU A 167 -1.94 0.09 17.26
C GLU A 167 -0.48 -0.10 16.83
N LEU A 168 0.31 -0.90 17.56
CA LEU A 168 1.69 -1.23 17.20
C LEU A 168 1.79 -1.93 15.84
N PHE A 169 0.91 -2.88 15.56
CA PHE A 169 0.79 -3.53 14.26
C PHE A 169 0.54 -2.51 13.14
N GLU A 170 -0.39 -1.58 13.35
CA GLU A 170 -0.74 -0.55 12.37
C GLU A 170 0.38 0.50 12.20
N ASP A 171 1.21 0.74 13.21
CA ASP A 171 2.42 1.58 13.06
C ASP A 171 3.47 0.88 12.16
N ASN A 172 3.72 -0.42 12.40
CA ASN A 172 4.61 -1.22 11.54
C ASN A 172 4.09 -1.30 10.09
N GLN A 173 2.78 -1.46 9.92
CA GLN A 173 2.11 -1.45 8.61
C GLN A 173 2.31 -0.10 7.90
N ARG A 174 2.11 1.03 8.60
CA ARG A 174 2.30 2.38 8.04
C ARG A 174 3.74 2.59 7.57
N ASP A 175 4.71 2.19 8.39
CA ASP A 175 6.13 2.35 8.07
C ASP A 175 6.53 1.52 6.85
N LEU A 176 6.02 0.29 6.74
CA LEU A 176 6.21 -0.55 5.55
C LEU A 176 5.55 0.06 4.32
N GLU A 177 4.31 0.52 4.42
CA GLU A 177 3.59 1.11 3.29
C GLU A 177 4.30 2.34 2.75
N LYS A 178 4.70 3.27 3.63
CA LYS A 178 5.46 4.45 3.21
C LYS A 178 6.79 4.08 2.53
N ALA A 179 7.51 3.08 3.06
CA ALA A 179 8.74 2.61 2.45
C ALA A 179 8.51 2.03 1.04
N VAL A 180 7.44 1.25 0.85
CA VAL A 180 7.07 0.65 -0.44
C VAL A 180 6.70 1.72 -1.46
N GLU A 181 5.89 2.71 -1.08
CA GLU A 181 5.48 3.79 -1.98
C GLU A 181 6.67 4.65 -2.40
N ASP A 182 7.57 4.98 -1.47
CA ASP A 182 8.81 5.71 -1.78
C ASP A 182 9.70 4.99 -2.79
N LEU A 183 9.82 3.65 -2.69
CA LEU A 183 10.59 2.85 -3.64
C LEU A 183 9.87 2.74 -4.98
N SER A 184 8.55 2.54 -4.96
CA SER A 184 7.74 2.48 -6.19
C SER A 184 7.81 3.78 -6.98
N GLU A 185 7.82 4.94 -6.31
CA GLU A 185 7.97 6.25 -6.94
C GLU A 185 9.31 6.38 -7.67
N LEU A 186 10.42 5.94 -7.05
CA LEU A 186 11.72 5.94 -7.71
C LEU A 186 11.74 5.02 -8.94
N LEU A 187 11.07 3.88 -8.88
CA LEU A 187 10.99 2.93 -10.00
C LEU A 187 10.14 3.46 -11.16
N GLU A 188 9.10 4.23 -10.87
CA GLU A 188 8.23 4.83 -11.88
C GLU A 188 8.81 6.14 -12.45
N SER A 189 9.72 6.81 -11.74
CA SER A 189 10.37 8.06 -12.17
C SER A 189 11.18 7.91 -13.48
N PRO A 190 11.21 8.94 -14.35
CA PRO A 190 12.05 8.95 -15.55
C PRO A 190 13.53 8.75 -15.23
N ILE A 191 14.28 8.17 -16.17
CA ILE A 191 15.74 8.03 -16.06
C ILE A 191 16.40 9.08 -16.93
N GLU A 192 17.35 9.80 -16.35
CA GLU A 192 18.27 10.68 -17.05
C GLU A 192 19.70 10.18 -16.79
N SER A 193 20.54 10.13 -17.83
CA SER A 193 21.87 9.50 -17.75
C SER A 193 22.75 10.08 -16.65
N GLU A 194 22.71 11.40 -16.45
CA GLU A 194 23.44 12.13 -15.40
C GLU A 194 23.01 11.73 -13.97
N THR A 195 21.79 11.24 -13.81
CA THR A 195 21.22 10.90 -12.50
C THR A 195 21.41 9.44 -12.12
N ILE A 196 21.85 8.57 -13.05
CA ILE A 196 21.94 7.12 -12.86
C ILE A 196 22.75 6.71 -11.62
N PRO A 197 23.94 7.28 -11.33
CA PRO A 197 24.70 6.92 -10.12
C PRO A 197 23.91 7.22 -8.83
N THR A 198 23.26 8.38 -8.78
CA THR A 198 22.43 8.79 -7.64
C THR A 198 21.17 7.93 -7.52
N LEU A 199 20.54 7.60 -8.65
CA LEU A 199 19.38 6.71 -8.70
C LEU A 199 19.76 5.32 -8.18
N ARG A 200 20.90 4.75 -8.63
CA ARG A 200 21.41 3.46 -8.18
C ARG A 200 21.58 3.41 -6.67
N GLN A 201 22.21 4.44 -6.09
CA GLN A 201 22.37 4.54 -4.65
C GLN A 201 21.00 4.57 -3.94
N LYS A 202 20.12 5.51 -4.33
CA LYS A 202 18.79 5.68 -3.71
C LYS A 202 17.92 4.43 -3.80
N VAL A 203 17.85 3.80 -4.97
CA VAL A 203 17.06 2.58 -5.19
C VAL A 203 17.62 1.44 -4.35
N THR A 204 18.94 1.28 -4.29
CA THR A 204 19.58 0.23 -3.48
C THR A 204 19.29 0.41 -1.99
N ASP A 205 19.48 1.63 -1.47
CA ASP A 205 19.24 1.95 -0.05
C ASP A 205 17.78 1.74 0.32
N LYS A 206 16.85 2.25 -0.49
CA LYS A 206 15.41 2.06 -0.25
C LYS A 206 14.98 0.61 -0.40
N THR A 207 15.59 -0.16 -1.30
CA THR A 207 15.31 -1.60 -1.44
C THR A 207 15.65 -2.34 -0.15
N VAL A 208 16.83 -2.08 0.43
CA VAL A 208 17.23 -2.68 1.72
C VAL A 208 16.29 -2.26 2.84
N TYR A 209 15.94 -0.98 2.90
CA TYR A 209 15.02 -0.47 3.93
C TYR A 209 13.63 -1.09 3.85
N VAL A 210 13.06 -1.22 2.64
CA VAL A 210 11.77 -1.88 2.40
C VAL A 210 11.81 -3.35 2.82
N GLN A 211 12.87 -4.08 2.45
CA GLN A 211 13.05 -5.46 2.89
C GLN A 211 13.06 -5.55 4.42
N LYS A 212 13.79 -4.65 5.10
CA LYS A 212 13.87 -4.66 6.55
C LYS A 212 12.53 -4.37 7.23
N ARG A 213 11.76 -3.41 6.72
CA ARG A 213 10.40 -3.13 7.24
C ARG A 213 9.45 -4.30 7.03
N ASN A 214 9.57 -4.98 5.90
CA ASN A 214 8.77 -6.17 5.61
C ASN A 214 9.13 -7.33 6.54
N GLU A 215 10.42 -7.53 6.83
CA GLU A 215 10.88 -8.50 7.84
C GLU A 215 10.29 -8.19 9.21
N ILE A 216 10.42 -6.94 9.69
CA ILE A 216 9.85 -6.52 10.98
C ILE A 216 8.35 -6.81 11.06
N MET A 217 7.61 -6.43 10.00
CA MET A 217 6.16 -6.69 9.93
C MET A 217 5.84 -8.19 10.05
N LEU A 218 6.55 -9.04 9.29
CA LEU A 218 6.31 -10.49 9.30
C LEU A 218 6.76 -11.16 10.60
N GLU A 219 7.93 -10.81 11.10
CA GLU A 219 8.52 -11.36 12.33
C GLU A 219 7.70 -10.98 13.56
N ASP A 220 7.31 -9.72 13.71
CA ASP A 220 6.46 -9.28 14.83
C ASP A 220 5.07 -9.94 14.76
N THR A 221 4.48 -10.03 13.56
CA THR A 221 3.20 -10.73 13.36
C THR A 221 3.29 -12.20 13.78
N ALA A 222 4.35 -12.89 13.36
CA ALA A 222 4.57 -14.30 13.68
C ALA A 222 4.87 -14.51 15.18
N ALA A 223 5.71 -13.67 15.78
CA ALA A 223 6.00 -13.71 17.21
C ALA A 223 4.74 -13.48 18.04
N GLY A 224 3.95 -12.45 17.69
CA GLY A 224 2.69 -12.16 18.36
C GLY A 224 1.67 -13.30 18.24
N TYR A 225 1.73 -14.09 17.17
CA TYR A 225 0.91 -15.28 17.05
C TYR A 225 1.37 -16.39 18.01
N LEU A 226 2.67 -16.69 18.05
CA LEU A 226 3.24 -17.70 18.96
C LEU A 226 3.03 -17.34 20.44
N GLU A 227 3.00 -16.06 20.75
CA GLU A 227 2.79 -15.54 22.11
C GLU A 227 1.31 -15.42 22.50
N GLY A 228 0.36 -15.65 21.57
CA GLY A 228 -1.07 -15.43 21.83
C GLY A 228 -1.44 -13.96 22.03
N ARG A 229 -0.66 -13.04 21.47
CA ARG A 229 -0.79 -11.58 21.61
C ARG A 229 -1.99 -11.01 20.87
N TRP A 230 -2.37 -11.64 19.75
CA TRP A 230 -3.44 -11.16 18.87
C TRP A 230 -4.82 -11.52 19.41
N LYS A 231 -5.66 -10.50 19.60
CA LYS A 231 -7.08 -10.64 19.90
C LYS A 231 -7.90 -10.33 18.65
N TRP A 232 -8.97 -11.08 18.45
CA TRP A 232 -9.80 -11.02 17.25
C TRP A 232 -11.20 -10.54 17.58
N ASN A 233 -11.79 -9.74 16.69
CA ASN A 233 -13.16 -9.22 16.86
C ASN A 233 -14.26 -10.20 16.43
N THR A 234 -13.88 -11.38 15.98
CA THR A 234 -14.75 -12.48 15.57
C THR A 234 -14.02 -13.81 15.83
N PRO A 235 -14.74 -14.92 16.04
CA PRO A 235 -14.10 -16.23 16.12
C PRO A 235 -13.32 -16.51 14.83
N VAL A 236 -12.05 -16.88 14.97
CA VAL A 236 -11.20 -17.22 13.83
C VAL A 236 -10.93 -18.71 13.91
N GLU A 237 -11.44 -19.45 12.92
CA GLU A 237 -11.30 -20.90 12.86
C GLU A 237 -9.83 -21.33 12.96
N GLY A 238 -9.52 -22.18 13.94
CA GLY A 238 -8.14 -22.61 14.26
C GLY A 238 -7.40 -21.75 15.29
N PHE A 239 -8.08 -20.78 15.91
CA PHE A 239 -7.51 -19.87 16.94
C PHE A 239 -8.31 -19.85 18.25
N ASP A 240 -9.33 -20.71 18.37
CA ASP A 240 -10.15 -20.93 19.58
C ASP A 240 -9.62 -22.11 20.43
#